data_AF-A0BJF8-F1
#
_entry.id   AF-A0BJF8-F1
#
_cell.length_a   1.000
_cell.length_b   1.000
_cell.length_c   1.000
_cell.angle_alpha   90.00
_cell.angle_beta   90.00
_cell.angle_gamma   90.00
#
_symmetry.space_group_name_H-M   'P 1'
#
loop_
_entity.id
_entity.type
_entity.pdbx_description
1 polymer ?
#
loop_
_entity_poly.entity_id
_entity_poly.type
_entity_poly.pdbx_seq_one_letter_code
_entity_poly.pdbx_strand_id
1 'polypeptide(L)'
;MNGMAYKIFQYYSYKDLKSLQDILKIDSIGFVNIDEDEQIIEYEIDRSKCLRLSDLILMINQGFFQIYLGQLLGVFLDLLRKVISLKNQHNIDHQYLDDNRIWLVFQNPNKCINFDYQKIEYKIVFTGYQCQLYEESSEIKIPAEQKVQRIIKDILINFKNKNTFINSSEKDKIIKFIYDPIIQECDKMNIQNTLNLILEIFYKFKFNSEEQTIAIDQTKIKIDKTNLYLVQNSFKDFIENLKGESSFILETFLFFQLKSFTNMLDRRGSEFYKVGKKEN
;
A
#
# COMPACT_ATOMS: atom_id res chain seq x y z
N MET A 1 -4.49 -15.38 -15.99
CA MET A 1 -5.16 -15.87 -14.76
C MET A 1 -6.39 -15.01 -14.56
N ASN A 2 -7.58 -15.61 -14.46
CA ASN A 2 -8.80 -14.86 -14.15
C ASN A 2 -8.75 -14.48 -12.66
N GLY A 3 -8.26 -13.28 -12.36
CA GLY A 3 -8.43 -12.69 -11.03
C GLY A 3 -9.94 -12.52 -10.79
N MET A 4 -10.44 -12.93 -9.62
CA MET A 4 -11.83 -12.67 -9.28
C MET A 4 -12.02 -11.15 -9.20
N ALA A 5 -12.85 -10.61 -10.09
CA ALA A 5 -13.38 -9.26 -9.94
C ALA A 5 -14.22 -9.24 -8.67
N TYR A 6 -13.70 -8.59 -7.63
CA TYR A 6 -14.36 -8.48 -6.34
C TYR A 6 -14.59 -6.99 -6.07
N LYS A 7 -15.85 -6.62 -5.89
CA LYS A 7 -16.26 -5.24 -5.60
C LYS A 7 -16.38 -5.06 -4.10
N ILE A 8 -15.84 -3.96 -3.59
CA ILE A 8 -16.10 -3.48 -2.23
C ILE A 8 -16.93 -2.20 -2.30
N PHE A 9 -17.81 -2.03 -1.32
CA PHE A 9 -18.58 -0.81 -1.14
C PHE A 9 -18.02 -0.04 0.05
N GLN A 10 -17.69 1.24 -0.14
CA GLN A 10 -17.33 2.15 0.94
C GLN A 10 -18.34 3.29 1.01
N TYR A 11 -18.76 3.63 2.22
CA TYR A 11 -19.75 4.66 2.48
C TYR A 11 -19.12 5.75 3.34
N TYR A 12 -19.30 7.00 2.93
CA TYR A 12 -18.88 8.16 3.72
C TYR A 12 -19.99 9.20 3.74
N SER A 13 -20.12 9.91 4.85
CA SER A 13 -20.98 11.11 4.87
C SER A 13 -20.27 12.26 4.20
N TYR A 14 -21.03 13.16 3.58
CA TYR A 14 -20.49 14.41 3.05
C TYR A 14 -21.29 15.60 3.59
N LYS A 15 -20.67 16.79 3.52
CA LYS A 15 -21.22 18.04 4.06
C LYS A 15 -21.68 18.98 2.95
N ASP A 16 -20.91 19.10 1.87
CA ASP A 16 -21.20 20.01 0.77
C ASP A 16 -21.13 19.26 -0.56
N LEU A 17 -22.30 19.08 -1.17
CA LEU A 17 -22.47 18.29 -2.40
C LEU A 17 -21.65 18.87 -3.56
N LYS A 18 -21.65 20.20 -3.71
CA LYS A 18 -20.96 20.86 -4.83
C LYS A 18 -19.45 20.66 -4.73
N SER A 19 -18.88 20.91 -3.56
CA SER A 19 -17.46 20.66 -3.27
C SER A 19 -17.12 19.19 -3.47
N LEU A 20 -17.97 18.26 -3.00
CA LEU A 20 -17.76 16.84 -3.21
C LEU A 20 -17.72 16.49 -4.71
N GLN A 21 -18.70 16.94 -5.49
CA GLN A 21 -18.76 16.70 -6.93
C GLN A 21 -17.54 17.29 -7.66
N ASP A 22 -17.06 18.46 -7.24
CA ASP A 22 -15.86 19.07 -7.82
C ASP A 22 -14.59 18.27 -7.46
N ILE A 23 -14.48 17.75 -6.24
CA ILE A 23 -13.40 16.84 -5.83
C ILE A 23 -13.43 15.56 -6.69
N LEU A 24 -14.60 14.94 -6.88
CA LEU A 24 -14.74 13.67 -7.61
C LEU A 24 -14.37 13.77 -9.10
N LYS A 25 -14.44 14.96 -9.70
CA LYS A 25 -13.95 15.22 -11.07
C LYS A 25 -12.42 15.13 -11.16
N ILE A 26 -11.72 15.39 -10.05
CA ILE A 26 -10.27 15.44 -9.95
C ILE A 26 -9.72 14.12 -9.38
N ASP A 27 -10.36 13.60 -8.35
CA ASP A 27 -9.93 12.39 -7.64
C ASP A 27 -11.13 11.49 -7.32
N SER A 28 -11.28 10.44 -8.12
CA SER A 28 -12.28 9.40 -7.91
C SER A 28 -11.78 8.02 -8.34
N ILE A 29 -12.41 7.02 -7.74
CA ILE A 29 -12.13 5.60 -7.94
C ILE A 29 -13.45 4.86 -8.02
N GLY A 30 -13.52 3.87 -8.91
CA GLY A 30 -14.70 3.02 -9.03
C GLY A 30 -15.93 3.77 -9.56
N PHE A 31 -17.10 3.20 -9.30
CA PHE A 31 -18.37 3.89 -9.49
C PHE A 31 -18.74 4.63 -8.22
N VAL A 32 -19.34 5.80 -8.39
CA VAL A 32 -19.75 6.67 -7.28
C VAL A 32 -21.24 6.91 -7.38
N ASN A 33 -21.96 6.61 -6.31
CA ASN A 33 -23.36 6.96 -6.14
C ASN A 33 -23.48 7.98 -4.99
N ILE A 34 -24.34 8.97 -5.15
CA ILE A 34 -24.54 10.03 -4.15
C ILE A 34 -26.01 9.99 -3.75
N ASP A 35 -26.25 9.74 -2.47
CA ASP A 35 -27.56 9.88 -1.84
C ASP A 35 -27.66 11.28 -1.23
N GLU A 36 -28.46 12.13 -1.87
CA GLU A 36 -28.64 13.52 -1.44
C GLU A 36 -29.50 13.66 -0.19
N ASP A 37 -30.46 12.74 0.00
CA ASP A 37 -31.39 12.76 1.12
C ASP A 37 -30.67 12.37 2.42
N GLU A 38 -29.82 11.33 2.35
CA GLU A 38 -29.03 10.83 3.49
C GLU A 38 -27.64 11.50 3.62
N GLN A 39 -27.24 12.32 2.65
CA GLN A 39 -25.92 12.95 2.58
C GLN A 39 -24.76 11.93 2.60
N ILE A 40 -24.93 10.83 1.87
CA ILE A 40 -23.98 9.73 1.79
C ILE A 40 -23.40 9.64 0.38
N ILE A 41 -22.10 9.40 0.30
CA ILE A 41 -21.42 8.95 -0.90
C ILE A 41 -21.04 7.48 -0.76
N GLU A 42 -21.45 6.69 -1.75
CA GLU A 42 -21.11 5.30 -1.92
C GLU A 42 -20.06 5.16 -3.04
N TYR A 43 -18.98 4.45 -2.73
CA TYR A 43 -17.96 4.04 -3.68
C TYR A 43 -18.06 2.54 -3.92
N GLU A 44 -18.34 2.13 -5.15
CA GLU A 44 -18.21 0.75 -5.61
C GLU A 44 -16.83 0.57 -6.29
N ILE A 45 -15.91 -0.10 -5.59
CA ILE A 45 -14.50 -0.20 -5.99
C ILE A 45 -14.16 -1.64 -6.39
N ASP A 46 -13.61 -1.81 -7.59
CA ASP A 46 -13.11 -3.09 -8.10
C ASP A 46 -11.70 -3.39 -7.55
N ARG A 47 -11.63 -4.23 -6.51
CA ARG A 47 -10.40 -4.63 -5.82
C ARG A 47 -9.43 -5.42 -6.67
N SER A 48 -9.85 -5.94 -7.83
CA SER A 48 -8.91 -6.57 -8.76
C SER A 48 -7.95 -5.55 -9.42
N LYS A 49 -8.31 -4.27 -9.39
CA LYS A 49 -7.58 -3.17 -10.04
C LYS A 49 -6.92 -2.21 -9.07
N CYS A 50 -7.00 -2.45 -7.77
CA CYS A 50 -6.46 -1.53 -6.79
C CYS A 50 -6.17 -2.18 -5.44
N LEU A 51 -5.35 -1.51 -4.64
CA LEU A 51 -4.96 -1.92 -3.30
C LEU A 51 -5.02 -0.71 -2.36
N ARG A 52 -5.55 -0.86 -1.14
CA ARG A 52 -5.41 0.21 -0.13
C ARG A 52 -3.99 0.22 0.42
N LEU A 53 -3.52 1.39 0.82
CA LEU A 53 -2.20 1.53 1.44
C LEU A 53 -2.09 0.68 2.72
N SER A 54 -3.13 0.67 3.57
CA SER A 54 -3.18 -0.16 4.78
C SER A 54 -3.01 -1.66 4.46
N ASP A 55 -3.70 -2.16 3.42
CA ASP A 55 -3.60 -3.54 2.97
C ASP A 55 -2.17 -3.85 2.45
N LEU A 56 -1.55 -2.93 1.70
CA LEU A 56 -0.18 -3.07 1.22
C LEU A 56 0.80 -3.22 2.40
N ILE A 57 0.71 -2.32 3.37
CA ILE A 57 1.57 -2.32 4.56
C ILE A 57 1.41 -3.63 5.33
N LEU A 58 0.17 -4.10 5.48
CA LEU A 58 -0.12 -5.39 6.12
C LEU A 58 0.54 -6.54 5.37
N MET A 59 0.37 -6.62 4.04
CA MET A 59 0.96 -7.67 3.22
C MET A 59 2.50 -7.67 3.29
N ILE A 60 3.14 -6.50 3.30
CA ILE A 60 4.59 -6.36 3.45
C ILE A 60 5.03 -6.86 4.83
N ASN A 61 4.36 -6.42 5.90
CA ASN A 61 4.69 -6.79 7.27
C ASN A 61 4.54 -8.28 7.56
N GLN A 62 3.61 -8.95 6.89
CA GLN A 62 3.40 -10.39 7.03
C GLN A 62 4.27 -11.22 6.06
N GLY A 63 5.11 -10.56 5.24
CA GLY A 63 5.98 -11.24 4.27
C GLY A 63 5.23 -11.82 3.07
N PHE A 64 3.99 -11.42 2.82
CA PHE A 64 3.18 -11.87 1.68
C PHE A 64 3.44 -11.08 0.41
N PHE A 65 4.03 -9.90 0.54
CA PHE A 65 4.41 -9.06 -0.59
C PHE A 65 5.85 -8.59 -0.47
N GLN A 66 6.65 -8.89 -1.49
CA GLN A 66 8.02 -8.38 -1.57
C GLN A 66 8.03 -7.01 -2.24
N ILE A 67 8.36 -5.99 -1.46
CA ILE A 67 8.58 -4.62 -1.95
C ILE A 67 10.06 -4.24 -1.77
N TYR A 68 10.64 -3.58 -2.77
CA TYR A 68 11.97 -2.98 -2.63
C TYR A 68 11.87 -1.60 -1.98
N LEU A 69 12.94 -1.17 -1.32
CA LEU A 69 12.94 0.11 -0.63
C LEU A 69 12.78 1.28 -1.62
N GLY A 70 13.38 1.18 -2.81
CA GLY A 70 13.16 2.16 -3.88
C GLY A 70 11.67 2.31 -4.24
N GLN A 71 10.93 1.22 -4.27
CA GLN A 71 9.51 1.21 -4.59
C GLN A 71 8.66 1.84 -3.47
N LEU A 72 8.96 1.51 -2.21
CA LEU A 72 8.29 2.13 -1.05
C LEU A 72 8.50 3.64 -1.03
N LEU A 73 9.74 4.09 -1.20
CA LEU A 73 10.08 5.51 -1.27
C LEU A 73 9.36 6.20 -2.45
N GLY A 74 9.15 5.49 -3.55
CA GLY A 74 8.35 5.95 -4.68
C GLY A 74 6.90 6.22 -4.29
N VAL A 75 6.29 5.31 -3.53
CA VAL A 75 4.93 5.50 -2.98
C VAL A 75 4.87 6.73 -2.09
N PHE A 76 5.84 6.92 -1.19
CA PHE A 76 5.90 8.12 -0.34
C PHE A 76 6.03 9.41 -1.16
N LEU A 77 6.90 9.41 -2.16
CA LEU A 77 7.09 10.56 -3.03
C LEU A 77 5.81 10.93 -3.77
N ASP A 78 5.11 9.94 -4.32
CA ASP A 78 3.86 10.16 -5.05
C ASP A 78 2.72 10.62 -4.12
N LEU A 79 2.67 10.11 -2.88
CA LEU A 79 1.72 10.58 -1.87
C LEU A 79 1.92 12.06 -1.53
N LEU A 80 3.16 12.45 -1.24
CA LEU A 80 3.52 13.84 -0.93
C LEU A 80 3.15 14.76 -2.10
N ARG A 81 3.51 14.36 -3.34
CA ARG A 81 3.16 15.11 -4.55
C ARG A 81 1.66 15.25 -4.74
N LYS A 82 0.89 14.18 -4.51
CA LYS A 82 -0.58 14.20 -4.64
C LYS A 82 -1.19 15.19 -3.66
N VAL A 83 -0.77 15.17 -2.39
CA VAL A 83 -1.28 16.11 -1.38
C VAL A 83 -0.93 17.56 -1.73
N ILE A 84 0.31 17.83 -2.14
CA ILE A 84 0.76 19.16 -2.59
C ILE A 84 -0.06 19.64 -3.80
N SER A 85 -0.27 18.77 -4.79
CA SER A 85 -1.05 19.10 -6.01
C SER A 85 -2.50 19.41 -5.67
N LEU A 86 -3.17 18.57 -4.87
CA LEU A 86 -4.55 18.82 -4.43
C LEU A 86 -4.69 20.16 -3.70
N LYS A 87 -3.76 20.48 -2.81
CA LYS A 87 -3.77 21.75 -2.07
C LYS A 87 -3.53 22.95 -2.99
N ASN A 88 -2.45 22.93 -3.77
CA ASN A 88 -1.98 24.10 -4.51
C ASN A 88 -2.74 24.35 -5.82
N GLN A 89 -3.17 23.29 -6.51
CA GLN A 89 -3.80 23.42 -7.83
C GLN A 89 -5.33 23.41 -7.74
N HIS A 90 -5.89 22.76 -6.71
CA HIS A 90 -7.33 22.54 -6.61
C HIS A 90 -7.95 23.10 -5.32
N ASN A 91 -7.15 23.64 -4.40
CA ASN A 91 -7.59 24.11 -3.09
C ASN A 91 -8.36 23.03 -2.29
N ILE A 92 -7.98 21.76 -2.48
CA ILE A 92 -8.58 20.61 -1.79
C ILE A 92 -7.68 20.24 -0.61
N ASP A 93 -8.27 20.15 0.58
CA ASP A 93 -7.59 19.69 1.79
C ASP A 93 -8.35 18.49 2.39
N HIS A 94 -7.73 17.31 2.32
CA HIS A 94 -8.34 16.07 2.78
C HIS A 94 -8.22 15.93 4.29
N GLN A 95 -9.12 16.59 5.02
CA GLN A 95 -9.10 16.67 6.48
C GLN A 95 -9.18 15.32 7.18
N TYR A 96 -9.67 14.27 6.52
CA TYR A 96 -9.85 12.94 7.11
C TYR A 96 -8.87 11.88 6.58
N LEU A 97 -7.75 12.30 5.98
CA LEU A 97 -6.86 11.37 5.29
C LEU A 97 -6.22 10.36 6.26
N ASP A 98 -6.37 9.08 5.97
CA ASP A 98 -5.72 7.97 6.67
C ASP A 98 -5.27 6.91 5.64
N ASP A 99 -4.54 5.89 6.08
CA ASP A 99 -4.03 4.83 5.21
C ASP A 99 -5.12 3.91 4.62
N ASN A 100 -6.33 3.91 5.18
CA ASN A 100 -7.49 3.18 4.66
C ASN A 100 -8.23 3.93 3.55
N ARG A 101 -8.04 5.24 3.46
CA ARG A 101 -8.58 6.13 2.43
C ARG A 101 -7.65 6.34 1.25
N ILE A 102 -6.44 5.79 1.30
CA ILE A 102 -5.45 5.88 0.23
C ILE A 102 -5.50 4.62 -0.63
N TRP A 103 -5.77 4.81 -1.92
CA TRP A 103 -5.86 3.73 -2.90
C TRP A 103 -4.77 3.82 -3.95
N LEU A 104 -4.06 2.71 -4.16
CA LEU A 104 -3.14 2.47 -5.27
C LEU A 104 -3.93 1.78 -6.39
N VAL A 105 -4.32 2.52 -7.42
CA VAL A 105 -5.08 1.99 -8.56
C VAL A 105 -4.14 1.59 -9.67
N PHE A 106 -4.06 0.30 -9.98
CA PHE A 106 -3.14 -0.25 -10.96
C PHE A 106 -3.47 0.24 -12.38
N GLN A 107 -2.45 0.72 -13.09
CA GLN A 107 -2.60 1.18 -14.47
C GLN A 107 -2.74 0.00 -15.44
N ASN A 108 -2.15 -1.14 -15.11
CA ASN A 108 -2.30 -2.37 -15.88
C ASN A 108 -3.25 -3.33 -15.16
N PRO A 109 -4.48 -3.55 -15.67
CA PRO A 109 -5.49 -4.40 -15.01
C PRO A 109 -5.10 -5.88 -14.96
N ASN A 110 -4.06 -6.29 -15.70
CA ASN A 110 -3.54 -7.66 -15.67
C ASN A 110 -2.44 -7.86 -14.62
N LYS A 111 -1.96 -6.80 -13.97
CA LYS A 111 -0.99 -6.92 -12.87
C LYS A 111 -1.72 -7.29 -11.58
N CYS A 112 -1.45 -8.48 -11.08
CA CYS A 112 -1.86 -8.93 -9.75
C CYS A 112 -0.68 -8.84 -8.78
N ILE A 113 -0.94 -8.37 -7.55
CA ILE A 113 0.04 -8.44 -6.45
C ILE A 113 0.39 -9.91 -6.24
N ASN A 114 1.68 -10.24 -6.16
CA ASN A 114 2.16 -11.61 -5.94
C ASN A 114 3.35 -11.62 -4.95
N PHE A 115 3.81 -12.82 -4.59
CA PHE A 115 4.90 -13.00 -3.63
C PHE A 115 6.29 -12.59 -4.15
N ASP A 116 6.48 -12.63 -5.46
CA ASP A 116 7.73 -12.22 -6.10
C ASP A 116 7.73 -10.70 -6.32
N TYR A 117 8.91 -10.07 -6.29
CA TYR A 117 9.01 -8.66 -6.63
C TYR A 117 8.41 -8.34 -8.02
N GLN A 118 7.56 -7.32 -8.08
CA GLN A 118 7.02 -6.77 -9.32
C GLN A 118 6.97 -5.24 -9.29
N LYS A 119 7.33 -4.63 -10.41
CA LYS A 119 7.11 -3.20 -10.64
C LYS A 119 5.60 -2.91 -10.64
N ILE A 120 5.16 -2.14 -9.65
CA ILE A 120 3.77 -1.69 -9.54
C ILE A 120 3.67 -0.33 -10.20
N GLU A 121 2.83 -0.26 -11.24
CA GLU A 121 2.44 0.98 -11.89
C GLU A 121 1.02 1.32 -11.44
N TYR A 122 0.89 2.44 -10.74
CA TYR A 122 -0.35 2.85 -10.10
C TYR A 122 -0.61 4.35 -10.31
N LYS A 123 -1.86 4.76 -10.07
CA LYS A 123 -2.21 6.12 -9.67
C LYS A 123 -2.68 6.10 -8.22
N ILE A 124 -2.45 7.19 -7.49
CA ILE A 124 -2.97 7.36 -6.12
C ILE A 124 -4.29 8.12 -6.19
N VAL A 125 -5.31 7.58 -5.53
CA VAL A 125 -6.62 8.19 -5.35
C VAL A 125 -7.00 8.17 -3.87
N PHE A 126 -7.67 9.22 -3.39
CA PHE A 126 -8.22 9.28 -2.04
C PHE A 126 -9.74 9.10 -2.03
N THR A 127 -10.29 8.57 -0.92
CA THR A 127 -11.73 8.46 -0.66
C THR A 127 -12.09 9.09 0.68
N GLY A 128 -13.35 9.48 0.88
CA GLY A 128 -13.80 10.01 2.18
C GLY A 128 -13.21 11.38 2.52
N TYR A 129 -13.17 12.28 1.53
CA TYR A 129 -12.70 13.67 1.68
C TYR A 129 -13.49 14.49 2.69
N GLN A 130 -14.77 14.18 2.82
CA GLN A 130 -15.69 14.73 3.80
C GLN A 130 -16.18 13.53 4.65
N CYS A 131 -16.43 13.76 5.94
CA CYS A 131 -16.91 12.76 6.90
C CYS A 131 -17.54 13.48 8.11
N GLN A 132 -18.72 14.04 7.93
CA GLN A 132 -19.39 14.81 8.99
C GLN A 132 -19.76 13.94 10.20
N LEU A 133 -20.22 12.71 9.95
CA LEU A 133 -20.73 11.82 11.00
C LEU A 133 -19.64 11.21 11.91
N TYR A 134 -18.38 11.22 11.48
CA TYR A 134 -17.30 10.55 12.22
C TYR A 134 -16.59 11.45 13.26
N GLU A 135 -16.73 12.78 13.18
CA GLU A 135 -15.91 13.71 13.99
C GLU A 135 -16.67 15.00 14.41
N GLU A 136 -17.89 14.90 14.95
CA GLU A 136 -18.54 16.04 15.65
C GLU A 136 -17.86 16.38 16.99
N SER A 137 -16.92 15.56 17.47
CA SER A 137 -16.23 15.76 18.74
C SER A 137 -14.90 16.51 18.60
N SER A 138 -14.94 17.84 18.51
CA SER A 138 -13.86 18.76 18.95
C SER A 138 -12.42 18.61 18.39
N GLU A 139 -12.16 17.73 17.43
CA GLU A 139 -10.79 17.51 16.97
C GLU A 139 -10.29 18.65 16.08
N ILE A 140 -9.10 19.15 16.44
CA ILE A 140 -8.30 20.06 15.62
C ILE A 140 -8.24 19.48 14.21
N LYS A 141 -8.81 20.17 13.23
CA LYS A 141 -8.75 19.77 11.82
C LYS A 141 -7.30 19.77 11.36
N ILE A 142 -6.67 18.59 11.37
CA ILE A 142 -5.28 18.42 10.98
C ILE A 142 -5.19 18.45 9.44
N PRO A 143 -4.37 19.32 8.85
CA PRO A 143 -4.21 19.39 7.40
C PRO A 143 -3.73 18.07 6.79
N ALA A 144 -4.14 17.76 5.56
CA ALA A 144 -3.72 16.55 4.86
C ALA A 144 -2.19 16.41 4.75
N GLU A 145 -1.47 17.54 4.68
CA GLU A 145 -0.01 17.58 4.67
C GLU A 145 0.62 17.00 5.93
N GLN A 146 0.03 17.25 7.10
CA GLN A 146 0.50 16.67 8.35
C GLN A 146 0.07 15.20 8.46
N LYS A 147 -1.15 14.87 8.01
CA LYS A 147 -1.65 13.49 8.04
C LYS A 147 -0.78 12.56 7.16
N VAL A 148 -0.42 12.96 5.95
CA VAL A 148 0.44 12.15 5.06
C VAL A 148 1.84 11.95 5.63
N GLN A 149 2.42 12.98 6.27
CA GLN A 149 3.72 12.88 6.93
C GLN A 149 3.66 11.92 8.15
N ARG A 150 2.57 11.94 8.91
CA ARG A 150 2.34 10.97 10.00
C ARG A 150 2.24 9.54 9.46
N ILE A 151 1.45 9.32 8.40
CA ILE A 151 1.33 8.00 7.75
C ILE A 151 2.71 7.49 7.31
N ILE A 152 3.51 8.32 6.62
CA ILE A 152 4.88 7.95 6.19
C ILE A 152 5.76 7.60 7.39
N LYS A 153 5.74 8.44 8.43
CA LYS A 153 6.49 8.21 9.67
C LYS A 153 6.11 6.88 10.32
N ASP A 154 4.83 6.60 10.48
CA ASP A 154 4.33 5.40 11.14
C ASP A 154 4.73 4.14 10.37
N ILE A 155 4.66 4.17 9.03
CA ILE A 155 5.14 3.08 8.17
C ILE A 155 6.64 2.83 8.40
N LEU A 156 7.45 3.89 8.40
CA LEU A 156 8.90 3.77 8.58
C LEU A 156 9.28 3.28 9.98
N ILE A 157 8.61 3.75 11.04
CA ILE A 157 8.82 3.26 12.41
C ILE A 157 8.47 1.77 12.50
N ASN A 158 7.33 1.38 11.93
CA ASN A 158 6.89 -0.01 11.91
C ASN A 158 7.91 -0.91 11.19
N PHE A 159 8.38 -0.50 10.01
CA PHE A 159 9.39 -1.24 9.25
C PHE A 159 10.77 -1.27 9.92
N LYS A 160 11.16 -0.19 10.61
CA LYS A 160 12.37 -0.14 11.44
C LYS A 160 12.30 -1.16 12.58
N ASN A 161 11.15 -1.28 13.24
CA ASN A 161 10.96 -2.19 14.38
C ASN A 161 10.87 -3.65 13.94
N LYS A 162 10.15 -3.93 12.85
CA LYS A 162 9.94 -5.30 12.33
C LYS A 162 11.09 -5.83 11.49
N ASN A 163 12.04 -4.98 11.07
CA ASN A 163 13.15 -5.35 10.19
C ASN A 163 12.69 -5.97 8.86
N THR A 164 11.61 -5.43 8.30
CA THR A 164 10.91 -6.03 7.16
C THR A 164 11.75 -6.08 5.88
N PHE A 165 12.83 -5.29 5.80
CA PHE A 165 13.73 -5.27 4.64
C PHE A 165 14.96 -6.12 4.89
N ILE A 166 15.14 -7.10 4.00
CA ILE A 166 15.81 -8.37 4.30
C ILE A 166 17.34 -8.28 4.15
N ASN A 167 17.90 -7.10 3.83
CA ASN A 167 19.35 -6.96 3.77
C ASN A 167 19.94 -6.59 5.15
N SER A 168 20.03 -7.58 6.03
CA SER A 168 20.55 -7.42 7.39
C SER A 168 21.95 -6.78 7.44
N SER A 169 22.78 -6.97 6.41
CA SER A 169 24.13 -6.38 6.34
C SER A 169 24.13 -4.88 6.09
N GLU A 170 23.06 -4.31 5.51
CA GLU A 170 22.93 -2.87 5.24
C GLU A 170 21.90 -2.20 6.15
N LYS A 171 21.33 -2.92 7.12
CA LYS A 171 20.25 -2.45 8.01
C LYS A 171 20.60 -1.13 8.69
N ASP A 172 21.75 -1.04 9.33
CA ASP A 172 22.14 0.18 10.06
C ASP A 172 22.29 1.38 9.14
N LYS A 173 22.73 1.14 7.90
CA LYS A 173 22.83 2.17 6.86
C LYS A 173 21.45 2.61 6.38
N ILE A 174 20.52 1.68 6.17
CA ILE A 174 19.12 1.99 5.82
C ILE A 174 18.50 2.85 6.92
N ILE A 175 18.62 2.43 8.18
CA ILE A 175 18.05 3.16 9.31
C ILE A 175 18.67 4.56 9.39
N LYS A 176 20.00 4.65 9.41
CA LYS A 176 20.72 5.92 9.63
C LYS A 176 20.56 6.91 8.47
N PHE A 177 20.53 6.44 7.23
CA PHE A 177 20.59 7.32 6.06
C PHE A 177 19.29 7.43 5.27
N ILE A 178 18.27 6.62 5.60
CA ILE A 178 16.97 6.64 4.92
C ILE A 178 15.84 6.81 5.93
N TYR A 179 15.67 5.89 6.89
CA TYR A 179 14.50 5.93 7.77
C TYR A 179 14.54 7.09 8.75
N ASP A 180 15.63 7.22 9.53
CA ASP A 180 15.74 8.25 10.55
C ASP A 180 15.68 9.67 9.96
N PRO A 181 16.36 9.99 8.84
CA PRO A 181 16.21 11.29 8.21
C PRO A 181 14.77 11.61 7.79
N ILE A 182 14.06 10.66 7.16
CA ILE A 182 12.67 10.90 6.72
C ILE A 182 11.75 11.07 7.94
N ILE A 183 11.88 10.23 8.96
CA ILE A 183 11.11 10.33 10.20
C ILE A 183 11.33 11.71 10.85
N GLN A 184 12.59 12.14 10.97
CA GLN A 184 12.94 13.44 11.55
C GLN A 184 12.38 14.61 10.74
N GLU A 185 12.33 14.51 9.41
CA GLU A 185 11.75 15.57 8.58
C GLU A 185 10.22 15.60 8.67
N CYS A 186 9.56 14.44 8.74
CA CYS A 186 8.13 14.34 9.00
C CYS A 186 7.73 14.96 10.35
N ASP A 187 8.59 14.85 11.38
CA ASP A 187 8.36 15.49 12.69
C ASP A 187 8.37 17.03 12.62
N LYS A 188 9.06 17.61 11.64
CA LYS A 188 9.05 19.06 11.39
C LYS A 188 7.78 19.52 10.67
N MET A 189 6.94 18.59 10.21
CA MET A 189 5.67 18.85 9.54
C MET A 189 5.79 19.71 8.28
N ASN A 190 6.94 19.68 7.60
CA ASN A 190 7.16 20.37 6.33
C ASN A 190 7.14 19.38 5.15
N ILE A 191 6.04 19.38 4.41
CA ILE A 191 5.82 18.43 3.32
C ILE A 191 6.82 18.61 2.18
N GLN A 192 7.21 19.84 1.86
CA GLN A 192 8.14 20.15 0.77
C GLN A 192 9.56 19.68 1.11
N ASN A 193 10.00 19.88 2.35
CA ASN A 193 11.30 19.38 2.79
C ASN A 193 11.33 17.85 2.81
N THR A 194 10.26 17.21 3.29
CA THR A 194 10.16 15.74 3.28
C THR A 194 10.23 15.21 1.84
N LEU A 195 9.54 15.85 0.90
CA LEU A 195 9.60 15.52 -0.52
C LEU A 195 11.01 15.68 -1.09
N ASN A 196 11.68 16.81 -0.82
CA ASN A 196 13.03 17.08 -1.30
C ASN A 196 14.04 16.08 -0.74
N LEU A 197 13.92 15.72 0.55
CA LEU A 197 14.77 14.72 1.19
C LEU A 197 14.65 13.34 0.53
N ILE A 198 13.43 12.90 0.18
CA ILE A 198 13.24 11.62 -0.51
C ILE A 198 13.86 11.66 -1.91
N LEU A 199 13.77 12.79 -2.63
CA LEU A 199 14.44 12.97 -3.92
C LEU A 199 15.97 12.92 -3.79
N GLU A 200 16.53 13.54 -2.75
CA GLU A 200 17.97 13.47 -2.45
C GLU A 200 18.41 12.03 -2.14
N ILE A 201 17.60 11.28 -1.40
CA ILE A 201 17.84 9.85 -1.13
C ILE A 201 17.84 9.06 -2.44
N PHE A 202 16.89 9.29 -3.34
CA PHE A 202 16.86 8.67 -4.67
C PHE A 202 18.12 8.97 -5.49
N TYR A 203 18.59 10.22 -5.48
CA TYR A 203 19.82 10.57 -6.16
C TYR A 203 21.04 9.88 -5.53
N LYS A 204 21.17 9.98 -4.19
CA LYS A 204 22.29 9.42 -3.43
C LYS A 204 22.41 7.91 -3.58
N PHE A 205 21.28 7.20 -3.58
CA PHE A 205 21.24 5.75 -3.69
C PHE A 205 20.96 5.24 -5.11
N LYS A 206 21.11 6.09 -6.13
CA LYS A 206 21.01 5.73 -7.56
C LYS A 206 19.71 4.99 -7.88
N PHE A 207 18.58 5.67 -7.71
CA PHE A 207 17.27 5.11 -8.04
C PHE A 207 17.18 4.70 -9.52
N ASN A 208 16.82 3.45 -9.75
CA ASN A 208 16.46 2.90 -11.05
C ASN A 208 14.93 2.97 -11.19
N SER A 209 14.44 3.85 -12.06
CA SER A 209 13.01 4.04 -12.30
C SER A 209 12.34 2.89 -13.06
N GLU A 210 13.10 2.13 -13.85
CA GLU A 210 12.58 0.98 -14.60
C GLU A 210 12.27 -0.17 -13.65
N GLU A 211 13.19 -0.43 -12.71
CA GLU A 211 13.08 -1.49 -11.70
C GLU A 211 12.49 -1.01 -10.37
N GLN A 212 12.21 0.28 -10.19
CA GLN A 212 11.82 0.87 -8.90
C GLN A 212 12.73 0.41 -7.73
N THR A 213 14.03 0.30 -7.98
CA THR A 213 15.05 -0.11 -7.01
C THR A 213 15.99 1.04 -6.70
N ILE A 214 16.64 1.00 -5.54
CA ILE A 214 17.86 1.75 -5.26
C ILE A 214 19.05 0.78 -5.16
N ALA A 215 20.28 1.27 -5.24
CA ALA A 215 21.48 0.44 -5.31
C ALA A 215 21.62 -0.56 -4.14
N ILE A 216 21.05 -0.25 -2.98
CA ILE A 216 21.05 -1.13 -1.80
C ILE A 216 19.99 -2.25 -1.86
N ASP A 217 19.03 -2.18 -2.79
CA ASP A 217 18.06 -3.26 -3.06
C ASP A 217 18.70 -4.41 -3.88
N GLN A 218 19.80 -4.16 -4.59
CA GLN A 218 20.33 -5.04 -5.64
C GLN A 218 20.98 -6.35 -5.16
N THR A 219 21.16 -6.54 -3.85
CA THR A 219 21.44 -7.87 -3.30
C THR A 219 20.15 -8.69 -3.34
N LYS A 220 19.90 -9.36 -4.48
CA LYS A 220 18.78 -10.30 -4.66
C LYS A 220 18.79 -11.33 -3.54
N ILE A 221 17.84 -11.23 -2.64
CA ILE A 221 17.58 -12.26 -1.64
C ILE A 221 16.64 -13.27 -2.29
N LYS A 222 17.14 -14.49 -2.49
CA LYS A 222 16.27 -15.65 -2.68
C LYS A 222 15.47 -15.81 -1.39
N ILE A 223 14.16 -15.64 -1.44
CA ILE A 223 13.27 -16.06 -0.35
C ILE A 223 13.63 -17.52 -0.04
N ASP A 224 14.03 -17.78 1.20
CA ASP A 224 14.26 -19.13 1.66
C ASP A 224 12.91 -19.83 1.78
N LYS A 225 12.55 -20.59 0.74
CA LYS A 225 11.29 -21.34 0.65
C LYS A 225 11.24 -22.53 1.62
N THR A 226 12.31 -22.80 2.38
CA THR A 226 12.33 -23.95 3.31
C THR A 226 11.43 -23.75 4.53
N ASN A 227 11.06 -22.52 4.89
CA ASN A 227 10.18 -22.24 6.02
C ASN A 227 8.71 -22.03 5.66
N LEU A 228 8.23 -22.75 4.64
CA LEU A 228 6.81 -22.83 4.26
C LEU A 228 5.87 -23.10 5.45
N TYR A 229 6.34 -23.86 6.44
CA TYR A 229 5.58 -24.21 7.65
C TYR A 229 5.38 -23.01 8.59
N LEU A 230 6.38 -22.14 8.77
CA LEU A 230 6.25 -20.90 9.55
C LEU A 230 5.31 -19.91 8.86
N VAL A 231 5.43 -19.78 7.54
CA VAL A 231 4.52 -18.97 6.73
C VAL A 231 3.09 -19.48 6.91
N GLN A 232 2.84 -20.79 6.79
CA GLN A 232 1.52 -21.40 7.02
C GLN A 232 0.96 -21.18 8.44
N ASN A 233 1.79 -21.21 9.49
CA ASN A 233 1.33 -20.98 10.86
C ASN A 233 1.04 -19.50 11.13
N SER A 234 1.91 -18.59 10.69
CA SER A 234 1.62 -17.14 10.73
C SER A 234 0.37 -16.79 9.92
N PHE A 235 0.07 -17.54 8.86
CA PHE A 235 -1.19 -17.45 8.10
C PHE A 235 -2.41 -17.98 8.86
N LYS A 236 -2.29 -19.09 9.60
CA LYS A 236 -3.37 -19.59 10.45
C LYS A 236 -3.70 -18.59 11.55
N ASP A 237 -2.68 -18.08 12.23
CA ASP A 237 -2.83 -17.05 13.26
C ASP A 237 -3.46 -15.78 12.67
N PHE A 238 -3.08 -15.40 11.45
CA PHE A 238 -3.66 -14.26 10.74
C PHE A 238 -5.14 -14.48 10.37
N ILE A 239 -5.51 -15.65 9.84
CA ILE A 239 -6.92 -15.98 9.56
C ILE A 239 -7.73 -16.08 10.86
N GLU A 240 -7.18 -16.64 11.93
CA GLU A 240 -7.85 -16.71 13.23
C GLU A 240 -8.05 -15.32 13.85
N ASN A 241 -7.10 -14.40 13.68
CA ASN A 241 -7.27 -13.00 14.08
C ASN A 241 -8.29 -12.25 13.21
N LEU A 242 -8.41 -12.60 11.91
CA LEU A 242 -9.44 -12.05 11.02
C LEU A 242 -10.85 -12.55 11.34
N LYS A 243 -11.01 -13.75 11.91
CA LYS A 243 -12.32 -14.26 12.35
C LYS A 243 -12.93 -13.44 13.49
N GLY A 244 -12.11 -12.72 14.26
CA GLY A 244 -12.56 -11.81 15.32
C GLY A 244 -13.04 -10.45 14.82
N GLU A 245 -12.57 -10.02 13.64
CA GLU A 245 -12.89 -8.74 13.02
C GLU A 245 -13.49 -8.99 11.64
N SER A 246 -14.82 -9.11 11.58
CA SER A 246 -15.64 -9.33 10.39
C SER A 246 -15.05 -8.79 9.06
N SER A 247 -14.30 -9.64 8.35
CA SER A 247 -13.84 -9.40 6.98
C SER A 247 -13.57 -10.72 6.26
N PHE A 248 -14.67 -11.41 5.93
CA PHE A 248 -14.72 -12.55 4.98
C PHE A 248 -13.97 -12.27 3.65
N ILE A 249 -13.74 -11.00 3.34
CA ILE A 249 -13.20 -10.44 2.11
C ILE A 249 -11.68 -10.58 2.03
N LEU A 250 -10.98 -10.28 3.14
CA LEU A 250 -9.53 -10.44 3.20
C LEU A 250 -9.15 -11.92 3.24
N GLU A 251 -9.94 -12.72 3.98
CA GLU A 251 -9.81 -14.18 4.04
C GLU A 251 -9.91 -14.80 2.65
N THR A 252 -10.91 -14.40 1.85
CA THR A 252 -11.13 -14.97 0.51
C THR A 252 -10.01 -14.57 -0.47
N PHE A 253 -9.60 -13.31 -0.50
CA PHE A 253 -8.51 -12.84 -1.38
C PHE A 253 -7.19 -13.56 -1.07
N LEU A 254 -6.84 -13.68 0.22
CA LEU A 254 -5.65 -14.39 0.66
C LEU A 254 -5.75 -15.89 0.41
N PHE A 255 -6.93 -16.50 0.58
CA PHE A 255 -7.17 -17.91 0.26
C PHE A 255 -6.98 -18.23 -1.23
N PHE A 256 -7.37 -17.34 -2.14
CA PHE A 256 -7.15 -17.54 -3.58
C PHE A 256 -5.70 -17.30 -4.02
N GLN A 257 -5.03 -16.29 -3.45
CA GLN A 257 -3.58 -16.11 -3.59
C GLN A 257 -2.82 -17.35 -3.09
N LEU A 258 -3.27 -17.92 -1.96
CA LEU A 258 -2.77 -19.19 -1.41
C LEU A 258 -3.02 -20.36 -2.34
N LYS A 259 -4.21 -20.50 -2.92
CA LYS A 259 -4.51 -21.56 -3.90
C LYS A 259 -3.66 -21.44 -5.16
N SER A 260 -3.38 -20.22 -5.60
CA SER A 260 -2.46 -19.97 -6.72
C SER A 260 -1.01 -20.31 -6.35
N PHE A 261 -0.60 -20.00 -5.11
CA PHE A 261 0.73 -20.30 -4.59
C PHE A 261 0.97 -21.79 -4.37
N THR A 262 0.02 -22.51 -3.76
CA THR A 262 0.09 -23.99 -3.64
C THR A 262 0.07 -24.64 -5.01
N ASN A 263 -0.78 -24.21 -5.94
CA ASN A 263 -0.76 -24.72 -7.31
C ASN A 263 0.57 -24.44 -8.04
N MET A 264 1.22 -23.29 -7.79
CA MET A 264 2.53 -22.98 -8.34
C MET A 264 3.64 -23.85 -7.74
N LEU A 265 3.56 -24.15 -6.44
CA LEU A 265 4.49 -25.03 -5.74
C LEU A 265 4.30 -26.50 -6.16
N ASP A 266 3.08 -26.97 -6.31
CA ASP A 266 2.76 -28.34 -6.78
C ASP A 266 3.25 -28.56 -8.22
N ARG A 267 3.11 -27.54 -9.09
CA ARG A 267 3.67 -27.60 -10.45
C ARG A 267 5.20 -27.69 -10.45
N ARG A 268 5.90 -26.93 -9.61
CA ARG A 268 7.37 -27.01 -9.50
C ARG A 268 7.86 -28.30 -8.83
N GLY A 269 7.12 -28.85 -7.87
CA GLY A 269 7.37 -30.18 -7.32
C GLY A 269 7.25 -31.27 -8.41
N SER A 270 6.22 -31.18 -9.25
CA SER A 270 6.00 -32.13 -10.35
C SER A 270 7.07 -32.07 -11.45
N GLU A 271 7.69 -30.91 -11.67
CA GLU A 271 8.83 -30.76 -12.59
C GLU A 271 10.13 -31.33 -12.00
N PHE A 272 10.37 -31.14 -10.70
CA PHE A 272 11.49 -31.80 -10.00
C PHE A 272 11.40 -33.33 -10.06
N TYR A 273 10.20 -33.90 -9.91
CA TYR A 273 9.99 -35.36 -10.03
C TYR A 273 10.07 -35.89 -11.48
N LYS A 274 9.97 -35.03 -12.50
CA LYS A 274 10.15 -35.41 -13.91
C LYS A 274 11.62 -35.40 -14.34
N VAL A 275 12.44 -34.53 -13.75
CA VAL A 275 13.90 -34.49 -14.01
C VAL A 275 14.61 -35.67 -13.33
N GLY A 276 14.11 -36.16 -12.20
CA GLY A 276 14.64 -37.34 -11.50
C GLY A 276 14.22 -38.72 -12.06
N LYS A 277 13.52 -38.79 -13.19
CA LYS A 277 13.06 -40.06 -13.82
C LYS A 277 13.61 -40.30 -15.24
N LYS A 278 14.64 -39.56 -15.65
CA LYS A 278 15.45 -39.89 -16.83
C LYS A 278 16.91 -40.04 -16.45
N GLU A 279 17.19 -41.03 -15.63
CA GLU A 279 18.50 -41.69 -15.50
C GLU A 279 18.24 -42.97 -14.70
N ASN A 280 17.87 -44.02 -15.44
CA ASN A 280 18.03 -45.44 -15.14
C ASN A 280 17.75 -46.22 -16.43
#